data_AF-A0A851XSG5-F1
#
_entry.id   AF-A0A851XSG5-F1
#
_cell.length_a   1.000
_cell.length_b   1.000
_cell.length_c   1.000
_cell.angle_alpha   90.00
_cell.angle_beta   90.00
_cell.angle_gamma   90.00
#
_symmetry.space_group_name_H-M   'P 1'
#
loop_
_entity.id
_entity.type
_entity.pdbx_description
1 polymer ?
#
loop_
_entity_poly.entity_id
_entity_poly.type
_entity_poly.pdbx_seq_one_letter_code
_entity_poly.pdbx_strand_id
1 'polypeptide(L)'
;FQSTVGENRWLQGHLIQLLTSYCDLNTAARWAQRCNLPKEMLPCRVADELQKLHIQERVEEATKADNYEESKKKDYYQLPIPRANIHFLQTWEETLQCWEKVLQPAQVVGIDMEWRPSFGMVGKPRVSLLQIALKDEVFLLDLPRLLQQAEVDGEKEKLPQFIQMLYSDASITKLGYGMSGDLSNLAATWSALKDTDKKAQGVVDLLAVDKRVDVLSLEQSDEGRGVKQPEKGLSLLVQYVLGKPLDKTEQLSNWEKRPLREEQILYAASDAYCLLEIYEKLCKDPESFGLSTDLTESLVGKESIKPKAKKELNKQETLSPSGQQCQGSRMEALRRPAPISPKEFSVVCDNMLQGLGRYLRCLGVDVRMLENGDDHRKAAEIARQEGRVILTSGLPYQTLQSQVAEGRCFSVNSSEKAKEQALQVLKHFNVQVSLSDIFSRCQ
;
A
#
# COMPACT_ATOMS: atom_id res chain seq x y z
N PHE A 1 -10.29 22.23 26.33
CA PHE A 1 -11.47 22.91 25.75
C PHE A 1 -12.51 21.92 25.22
N GLN A 2 -12.17 21.03 24.27
CA GLN A 2 -13.04 19.90 23.91
C GLN A 2 -13.29 18.95 25.11
N SER A 3 -12.37 18.93 26.07
CA SER A 3 -12.48 18.25 27.37
C SER A 3 -13.51 18.82 28.34
N THR A 4 -13.93 20.09 28.19
CA THR A 4 -14.78 20.80 29.18
C THR A 4 -16.26 20.81 28.76
N VAL A 5 -16.52 20.96 27.45
CA VAL A 5 -17.88 20.97 26.89
C VAL A 5 -18.29 19.57 26.40
N GLY A 6 -17.33 18.75 25.94
CA GLY A 6 -17.56 17.37 25.51
C GLY A 6 -18.67 17.24 24.48
N GLU A 7 -19.46 16.18 24.60
CA GLU A 7 -20.65 15.91 23.76
C GLU A 7 -21.95 16.52 24.33
N ASN A 8 -21.85 17.31 25.40
CA ASN A 8 -23.04 17.86 26.04
C ASN A 8 -23.64 19.00 25.20
N ARG A 9 -24.73 18.70 24.50
CA ARG A 9 -25.44 19.62 23.59
C ARG A 9 -25.88 20.92 24.23
N TRP A 10 -26.24 20.91 25.51
CA TRP A 10 -26.65 22.12 26.24
C TRP A 10 -25.47 23.06 26.48
N LEU A 11 -24.33 22.52 26.93
CA LEU A 11 -23.09 23.30 27.10
C LEU A 11 -22.55 23.82 25.78
N GLN A 12 -22.65 23.02 24.70
CA GLN A 12 -22.29 23.45 23.36
C GLN A 12 -23.16 24.63 22.89
N GLY A 13 -24.49 24.55 23.07
CA GLY A 13 -25.39 25.65 22.73
C GLY A 13 -25.11 26.92 23.53
N HIS A 14 -24.85 26.79 24.83
CA HIS A 14 -24.50 27.93 25.68
C HIS A 14 -23.15 28.56 25.29
N LEU A 15 -22.16 27.74 24.90
CA LEU A 15 -20.89 28.22 24.36
C LEU A 15 -21.11 29.07 23.09
N ILE A 16 -21.96 28.64 22.16
CA ILE A 16 -22.25 29.42 20.95
C ILE A 16 -22.88 30.78 21.30
N GLN A 17 -23.77 30.83 22.30
CA GLN A 17 -24.35 32.10 22.77
C GLN A 17 -23.30 33.04 23.36
N LEU A 18 -22.37 32.51 24.16
CA LEU A 18 -21.24 33.27 24.69
C LEU A 18 -20.32 33.75 23.57
N LEU A 19 -19.97 32.90 22.62
CA LEU A 19 -19.15 33.28 21.46
C LEU A 19 -19.83 34.36 20.61
N THR A 20 -21.16 34.36 20.50
CA THR A 20 -21.89 35.44 19.81
C THR A 20 -21.80 36.77 20.56
N SER A 21 -21.59 36.74 21.87
CA SER A 21 -21.52 37.93 22.74
C SER A 21 -20.10 38.49 22.86
N TYR A 22 -19.07 37.64 22.72
CA TYR A 22 -17.67 37.99 22.98
C TYR A 22 -16.75 37.83 21.75
N CYS A 23 -17.24 37.25 20.64
CA CYS A 23 -16.49 37.03 19.40
C CYS A 23 -17.33 37.42 18.19
N ASP A 24 -16.74 37.31 17.00
CA ASP A 24 -17.44 37.55 15.74
C ASP A 24 -18.34 36.37 15.33
N LEU A 25 -19.33 36.66 14.48
CA LEU A 25 -20.31 35.69 14.01
C LEU A 25 -19.69 34.54 13.19
N ASN A 26 -18.58 34.79 12.49
CA ASN A 26 -17.90 33.77 11.70
C ASN A 26 -17.24 32.74 12.61
N THR A 27 -16.58 33.19 13.68
CA THR A 27 -16.04 32.34 14.73
C THR A 27 -17.14 31.52 15.40
N ALA A 28 -18.26 32.13 15.79
CA ALA A 28 -19.39 31.41 16.39
C ALA A 28 -19.98 30.35 15.42
N ALA A 29 -20.08 30.66 14.12
CA ALA A 29 -20.56 29.75 13.11
C ALA A 29 -19.61 28.56 12.87
N ARG A 30 -18.29 28.79 12.79
CA ARG A 30 -17.29 27.71 12.69
C ARG A 30 -17.33 26.76 13.89
N TRP A 31 -17.53 27.30 15.09
CA TRP A 31 -17.70 26.46 16.29
C TRP A 31 -19.02 25.68 16.27
N ALA A 32 -20.11 26.27 15.77
CA ALA A 32 -21.38 25.57 15.58
C ALA A 32 -21.26 24.41 14.57
N GLN A 33 -20.53 24.64 13.47
CA GLN A 33 -20.18 23.61 12.47
C GLN A 33 -19.37 22.47 13.11
N ARG A 34 -18.33 22.81 13.86
CA ARG A 34 -17.44 21.86 14.54
C ARG A 34 -18.15 21.02 15.61
N CYS A 35 -19.11 21.60 16.31
CA CYS A 35 -19.93 20.89 17.29
C CYS A 35 -21.12 20.15 16.66
N ASN A 36 -21.30 20.23 15.33
CA ASN A 36 -22.41 19.65 14.58
C ASN A 36 -23.76 19.94 15.27
N LEU A 37 -24.00 21.20 15.62
CA LEU A 37 -25.21 21.63 16.31
C LEU A 37 -26.37 21.83 15.32
N PRO A 38 -27.58 21.38 15.66
CA PRO A 38 -28.75 21.54 14.81
C PRO A 38 -29.19 23.01 14.76
N LYS A 39 -29.75 23.45 13.63
CA LYS A 39 -30.03 24.87 13.32
C LYS A 39 -30.97 25.50 14.36
N GLU A 40 -31.86 24.69 14.93
CA GLU A 40 -32.86 25.07 15.93
C GLU A 40 -32.23 25.46 17.28
N MET A 41 -31.00 25.01 17.53
CA MET A 41 -30.24 25.34 18.75
C MET A 41 -29.33 26.56 18.59
N LEU A 42 -29.26 27.14 17.40
CA LEU A 42 -28.37 28.26 17.08
C LEU A 42 -29.15 29.58 17.08
N PRO A 43 -28.55 30.68 17.58
CA PRO A 43 -29.08 32.01 17.32
C PRO A 43 -29.22 32.25 15.81
N CYS A 44 -30.30 32.88 15.35
CA CYS A 44 -30.61 32.99 13.92
C CYS A 44 -29.45 33.59 13.11
N ARG A 45 -28.75 34.59 13.66
CA ARG A 45 -27.57 35.21 13.00
C ARG A 45 -26.40 34.25 12.81
N VAL A 46 -26.18 33.34 13.75
CA VAL A 46 -25.13 32.30 13.66
C VAL A 46 -25.54 31.23 12.66
N ALA A 47 -26.83 30.87 12.63
CA ALA A 47 -27.38 29.92 11.69
C ALA A 47 -27.28 30.42 10.23
N ASP A 48 -27.53 31.70 9.98
CA ASP A 48 -27.40 32.32 8.66
C ASP A 48 -25.93 32.41 8.23
N GLU A 49 -25.03 32.76 9.14
CA GLU A 49 -23.60 32.83 8.86
C GLU A 49 -22.98 31.44 8.62
N LEU A 50 -23.44 30.42 9.36
CA LEU A 50 -23.11 29.02 9.12
C LEU A 50 -23.56 28.57 7.72
N GLN A 51 -24.74 28.99 7.27
CA GLN A 51 -25.22 28.66 5.93
C GLN A 51 -24.36 29.32 4.83
N LYS A 52 -23.90 30.57 5.03
CA LYS A 52 -22.96 31.22 4.10
C LYS A 52 -21.62 30.52 4.05
N LEU A 53 -21.08 30.11 5.20
CA LEU A 53 -19.83 29.34 5.27
C LEU A 53 -19.93 28.04 4.46
N HIS A 54 -21.03 27.29 4.60
CA HIS A 54 -21.23 26.07 3.81
C HIS A 54 -21.32 26.34 2.30
N ILE A 55 -21.94 27.44 1.88
CA ILE A 55 -22.00 27.81 0.46
C ILE A 55 -20.61 28.19 -0.06
N GLN A 56 -19.86 28.97 0.70
CA GLN A 56 -18.51 29.39 0.33
C GLN A 56 -17.54 28.20 0.27
N GLU A 57 -17.56 27.32 1.28
CA GLU A 57 -16.76 26.09 1.29
C GLU A 57 -17.10 25.20 0.09
N ARG A 58 -18.38 25.03 -0.25
CA ARG A 58 -18.80 24.26 -1.44
C ARG A 58 -18.32 24.87 -2.75
N VAL A 59 -18.36 26.19 -2.88
CA VAL A 59 -17.90 26.88 -4.11
C VAL A 59 -16.38 26.80 -4.25
N GLU A 60 -15.64 26.98 -3.15
CA GLU A 60 -14.18 26.86 -3.12
C GLU A 60 -13.71 25.41 -3.34
N GLU A 61 -14.43 24.42 -2.80
CA GLU A 61 -14.18 22.99 -3.05
C GLU A 61 -14.46 22.63 -4.51
N ALA A 62 -15.57 23.09 -5.09
CA ALA A 62 -15.91 22.83 -6.49
C ALA A 62 -14.87 23.45 -7.46
N THR A 63 -14.49 24.71 -7.25
CA THR A 63 -13.48 25.37 -8.10
C THR A 63 -12.07 24.79 -7.94
N LYS A 64 -11.71 24.28 -6.75
CA LYS A 64 -10.45 23.55 -6.56
C LYS A 64 -10.49 22.16 -7.19
N ALA A 65 -11.61 21.46 -7.10
CA ALA A 65 -11.80 20.14 -7.69
C ALA A 65 -11.70 20.20 -9.22
N ASP A 66 -12.39 21.16 -9.87
CA ASP A 66 -12.40 21.30 -11.33
C ASP A 66 -10.98 21.56 -11.89
N ASN A 67 -10.24 22.50 -11.29
CA ASN A 67 -8.88 22.83 -11.72
C ASN A 67 -7.87 21.71 -11.41
N TYR A 68 -8.06 20.98 -10.31
CA TYR A 68 -7.19 19.88 -9.91
C TYR A 68 -7.41 18.62 -10.77
N GLU A 69 -8.66 18.27 -11.08
CA GLU A 69 -9.01 17.14 -11.96
C GLU A 69 -8.49 17.34 -13.39
N GLU A 70 -8.61 18.54 -13.95
CA GLU A 70 -8.19 18.79 -15.33
C GLU A 70 -6.65 18.74 -15.48
N SER A 71 -5.91 19.10 -14.42
CA SER A 71 -4.46 18.93 -14.37
C SER A 71 -4.01 17.47 -14.22
N LYS A 72 -4.71 16.68 -13.39
CA LYS A 72 -4.42 15.25 -13.17
C LYS A 72 -4.58 14.42 -14.45
N LYS A 73 -5.61 14.70 -15.26
CA LYS A 73 -5.89 13.98 -16.52
C LYS A 73 -4.73 14.04 -17.53
N LYS A 74 -3.87 15.06 -17.46
CA LYS A 74 -2.74 15.21 -18.39
C LYS A 74 -1.54 14.35 -18.00
N ASP A 75 -1.29 14.16 -16.71
CA ASP A 75 -0.06 13.56 -16.21
C ASP A 75 -0.15 12.04 -15.99
N TYR A 76 -1.36 11.49 -15.87
CA TYR A 76 -1.59 10.07 -15.59
C TYR A 76 -2.30 9.35 -16.73
N TYR A 77 -2.16 8.02 -16.74
CA TYR A 77 -2.92 7.13 -17.60
C TYR A 77 -4.43 7.39 -17.46
N GLN A 78 -5.13 7.38 -18.59
CA GLN A 78 -6.56 7.62 -18.66
C GLN A 78 -7.23 6.37 -19.22
N LEU A 79 -8.18 5.82 -18.48
CA LEU A 79 -8.95 4.66 -18.89
C LEU A 79 -9.68 4.95 -20.22
N PRO A 80 -9.43 4.21 -21.31
CA PRO A 80 -9.94 4.54 -22.64
C PRO A 80 -11.36 3.98 -22.90
N ILE A 81 -12.14 3.71 -21.85
CA ILE A 81 -13.54 3.27 -21.97
C ILE A 81 -14.49 4.27 -21.30
N PRO A 82 -15.74 4.40 -21.79
CA PRO A 82 -16.74 5.24 -21.14
C PRO A 82 -17.06 4.77 -19.73
N ARG A 83 -17.35 5.70 -18.83
CA ARG A 83 -17.79 5.37 -17.45
C ARG A 83 -19.01 4.45 -17.38
N ALA A 84 -19.88 4.50 -18.39
CA ALA A 84 -21.05 3.62 -18.51
C ALA A 84 -20.69 2.13 -18.67
N ASN A 85 -19.45 1.84 -19.10
CA ASN A 85 -18.93 0.48 -19.27
C ASN A 85 -18.14 0.01 -18.03
N ILE A 86 -18.23 0.74 -16.92
CA ILE A 86 -17.66 0.35 -15.62
C ILE A 86 -18.83 -0.04 -14.72
N HIS A 87 -18.95 -1.35 -14.48
CA HIS A 87 -20.08 -1.96 -13.80
C HIS A 87 -19.69 -2.33 -12.37
N PHE A 88 -20.26 -1.63 -11.38
CA PHE A 88 -20.09 -1.97 -9.98
C PHE A 88 -21.17 -2.97 -9.57
N LEU A 89 -20.80 -4.23 -9.41
CA LEU A 89 -21.73 -5.34 -9.24
C LEU A 89 -22.00 -5.58 -7.76
N GLN A 90 -23.27 -5.48 -7.38
CA GLN A 90 -23.70 -5.61 -5.99
C GLN A 90 -24.75 -6.70 -5.79
N THR A 91 -25.32 -7.27 -6.86
CA THR A 91 -26.27 -8.38 -6.79
C THR A 91 -25.76 -9.64 -7.50
N TRP A 92 -26.40 -10.78 -7.20
CA TRP A 92 -26.06 -12.04 -7.86
C TRP A 92 -26.46 -12.07 -9.33
N GLU A 93 -27.58 -11.44 -9.70
CA GLU A 93 -28.04 -11.37 -11.09
C GLU A 93 -27.02 -10.64 -11.97
N GLU A 94 -26.53 -9.49 -11.51
CA GLU A 94 -25.48 -8.72 -12.18
C GLU A 94 -24.18 -9.53 -12.28
N THR A 95 -23.84 -10.25 -11.21
CA THR A 95 -22.63 -11.08 -11.12
C THR A 95 -22.70 -12.27 -12.09
N LEU A 96 -23.86 -12.91 -12.22
CA LEU A 96 -24.07 -14.02 -13.18
C LEU A 96 -23.93 -13.55 -14.63
N GLN A 97 -24.46 -12.38 -14.98
CA GLN A 97 -24.28 -11.78 -16.31
C GLN A 97 -22.81 -11.51 -16.63
N CYS A 98 -22.04 -11.05 -15.64
CA CYS A 98 -20.59 -10.92 -15.77
C CYS A 98 -19.93 -12.28 -16.03
N TRP A 99 -20.30 -13.34 -15.31
CA TRP A 99 -19.73 -14.67 -15.51
C TRP A 99 -19.96 -15.22 -16.90
N GLU A 100 -21.16 -15.04 -17.46
CA GLU A 100 -21.49 -15.45 -18.82
C GLU A 100 -20.58 -14.79 -19.87
N LYS A 101 -20.18 -13.54 -19.66
CA LYS A 101 -19.26 -12.82 -20.54
C LYS A 101 -17.80 -13.23 -20.34
N VAL A 102 -17.39 -13.37 -19.09
CA VAL A 102 -16.00 -13.64 -18.70
C VAL A 102 -15.59 -15.08 -19.02
N LEU A 103 -16.50 -16.04 -18.87
CA LEU A 103 -16.24 -17.48 -19.08
C LEU A 103 -16.37 -17.92 -20.54
N GLN A 104 -16.27 -17.00 -21.49
CA GLN A 104 -16.25 -17.35 -22.92
C GLN A 104 -14.86 -17.88 -23.32
N PRO A 105 -14.78 -18.90 -24.20
CA PRO A 105 -13.50 -19.39 -24.70
C PRO A 105 -12.69 -18.28 -25.41
N ALA A 106 -11.36 -18.36 -25.31
CA ALA A 106 -10.43 -17.40 -25.92
C ALA A 106 -10.54 -15.94 -25.40
N GLN A 107 -11.21 -15.72 -24.27
CA GLN A 107 -11.20 -14.42 -23.60
C GLN A 107 -9.82 -14.07 -23.07
N VAL A 108 -9.49 -12.78 -23.10
CA VAL A 108 -8.35 -12.20 -22.41
C VAL A 108 -8.90 -11.27 -21.36
N VAL A 109 -8.60 -11.55 -20.10
CA VAL A 109 -9.20 -10.88 -18.94
C VAL A 109 -8.11 -10.25 -18.08
N GLY A 110 -8.25 -8.96 -17.80
CA GLY A 110 -7.41 -8.28 -16.81
C GLY A 110 -8.00 -8.50 -15.41
N ILE A 111 -7.20 -8.97 -14.46
CA ILE A 111 -7.65 -9.23 -13.10
C ILE A 111 -6.76 -8.46 -12.12
N ASP A 112 -7.42 -7.71 -11.25
CA ASP A 112 -6.80 -7.05 -10.12
C ASP A 112 -7.71 -7.12 -8.89
N MET A 113 -7.19 -6.80 -7.71
CA MET A 113 -7.90 -6.95 -6.44
C MET A 113 -7.56 -5.83 -5.47
N GLU A 114 -8.55 -5.34 -4.73
CA GLU A 114 -8.34 -4.34 -3.68
C GLU A 114 -8.78 -4.82 -2.31
N TRP A 115 -8.03 -4.41 -1.29
CA TRP A 115 -8.31 -4.73 0.10
C TRP A 115 -7.90 -3.57 1.01
N ARG A 116 -8.54 -3.47 2.17
CA ARG A 116 -8.13 -2.48 3.17
C ARG A 116 -6.66 -2.71 3.57
N PRO A 117 -5.80 -1.68 3.50
CA PRO A 117 -4.42 -1.81 3.97
C PRO A 117 -4.38 -2.16 5.47
N SER A 118 -3.74 -3.27 5.81
CA SER A 118 -3.50 -3.66 7.21
C SER A 118 -2.16 -3.11 7.68
N PHE A 119 -2.21 -2.14 8.60
CA PHE A 119 -1.03 -1.64 9.31
C PHE A 119 -0.84 -2.41 10.63
N GLY A 120 -0.17 -3.56 10.61
CA GLY A 120 0.18 -4.34 11.82
C GLY A 120 -0.35 -5.78 11.86
N MET A 121 -0.41 -6.38 13.05
CA MET A 121 -0.82 -7.78 13.30
C MET A 121 -2.34 -8.04 13.30
N VAL A 122 -3.16 -7.08 12.90
CA VAL A 122 -4.62 -7.21 13.02
C VAL A 122 -5.21 -7.78 11.73
N GLY A 123 -5.59 -9.06 11.79
CA GLY A 123 -6.35 -9.76 10.75
C GLY A 123 -5.53 -10.11 9.50
N LYS A 124 -5.90 -11.21 8.84
CA LYS A 124 -5.45 -11.42 7.46
C LYS A 124 -6.20 -10.43 6.55
N PRO A 125 -5.53 -9.78 5.58
CA PRO A 125 -6.22 -8.93 4.62
C PRO A 125 -7.34 -9.74 3.94
N ARG A 126 -8.51 -9.13 3.82
CA ARG A 126 -9.65 -9.70 3.11
C ARG A 126 -9.87 -8.89 1.85
N VAL A 127 -10.03 -9.58 0.73
CA VAL A 127 -10.31 -8.92 -0.55
C VAL A 127 -11.67 -8.23 -0.44
N SER A 128 -11.69 -6.94 -0.75
CA SER A 128 -12.86 -6.06 -0.66
C SER A 128 -13.46 -5.76 -2.03
N LEU A 129 -12.65 -5.82 -3.09
CA LEU A 129 -13.07 -5.64 -4.47
C LEU A 129 -12.30 -6.65 -5.34
N LEU A 130 -12.99 -7.27 -6.29
CA LEU A 130 -12.38 -8.05 -7.37
C LEU A 130 -12.69 -7.34 -8.67
N GLN A 131 -11.65 -7.02 -9.44
CA GLN A 131 -11.76 -6.33 -10.72
C GLN A 131 -11.55 -7.34 -11.85
N ILE A 132 -12.44 -7.30 -12.84
CA ILE A 132 -12.33 -8.10 -14.05
C ILE A 132 -12.56 -7.19 -15.24
N ALA A 133 -11.51 -6.94 -16.01
CA ALA A 133 -11.54 -6.16 -17.23
C ALA A 133 -11.66 -7.06 -18.46
N LEU A 134 -12.62 -6.75 -19.32
CA LEU A 134 -12.70 -7.22 -20.70
C LEU A 134 -12.35 -6.07 -21.64
N LYS A 135 -12.26 -6.35 -22.94
CA LYS A 135 -11.88 -5.38 -23.97
C LYS A 135 -12.68 -4.07 -23.92
N ASP A 136 -13.99 -4.16 -23.70
CA ASP A 136 -14.90 -3.01 -23.81
C ASP A 136 -15.58 -2.62 -22.49
N GLU A 137 -15.36 -3.37 -21.41
CA GLU A 137 -16.05 -3.17 -20.13
C GLU A 137 -15.23 -3.68 -18.93
N VAL A 138 -15.48 -3.10 -17.76
CA VAL A 138 -14.85 -3.50 -16.50
C VAL A 138 -15.92 -3.80 -15.46
N PHE A 139 -15.77 -4.93 -14.79
CA PHE A 139 -16.62 -5.37 -13.69
C PHE A 139 -15.89 -5.23 -12.37
N LEU A 140 -16.53 -4.60 -11.40
CA LEU A 140 -16.01 -4.38 -10.06
C LEU A 140 -16.96 -5.09 -9.08
N LEU A 141 -16.57 -6.26 -8.60
CA LEU A 141 -17.41 -7.10 -7.75
C LEU A 141 -17.27 -6.67 -6.28
N ASP A 142 -18.37 -6.19 -5.68
CA ASP A 142 -18.42 -5.76 -4.28
C ASP A 142 -18.48 -6.97 -3.33
N LEU A 143 -17.30 -7.51 -3.01
CA LEU A 143 -17.18 -8.77 -2.26
C LEU A 143 -17.85 -8.74 -0.87
N PRO A 144 -17.69 -7.70 -0.02
CA PRO A 144 -18.43 -7.60 1.24
C PRO A 144 -19.95 -7.69 1.06
N ARG A 145 -20.50 -7.03 0.03
CA ARG A 145 -21.94 -7.01 -0.24
C ARG A 145 -22.46 -8.35 -0.77
N LEU A 146 -21.70 -8.98 -1.67
CA LEU A 146 -22.03 -10.30 -2.22
C LEU A 146 -21.92 -11.38 -1.14
N LEU A 147 -20.89 -11.33 -0.31
CA LEU A 147 -20.72 -12.24 0.84
C LEU A 147 -21.90 -12.17 1.79
N GLN A 148 -22.31 -10.96 2.18
CA GLN A 148 -23.45 -10.75 3.06
C GLN A 148 -24.73 -11.40 2.51
N GLN A 149 -25.00 -11.26 1.21
CA GLN A 149 -26.14 -11.91 0.55
C GLN A 149 -25.99 -13.43 0.55
N ALA A 150 -24.82 -13.94 0.18
CA ALA A 150 -24.51 -15.37 0.20
C ALA A 150 -24.73 -16.02 1.58
N GLU A 151 -24.49 -15.28 2.67
CA GLU A 151 -24.75 -15.80 4.02
C GLU A 151 -26.23 -15.94 4.34
N VAL A 152 -27.06 -15.03 3.83
CA VAL A 152 -28.51 -15.06 4.01
C VAL A 152 -29.15 -16.16 3.16
N ASP A 153 -28.69 -16.30 1.91
CA ASP A 153 -29.28 -17.22 0.93
C ASP A 153 -28.71 -18.65 1.02
N GLY A 154 -27.64 -18.85 1.79
CA GLY A 154 -26.97 -20.15 1.94
C GLY A 154 -26.05 -20.53 0.77
N GLU A 155 -25.60 -19.54 -0.01
CA GLU A 155 -24.91 -19.73 -1.30
C GLU A 155 -23.44 -19.29 -1.27
N LYS A 156 -22.78 -19.41 -0.11
CA LYS A 156 -21.39 -18.93 0.11
C LYS A 156 -20.35 -19.52 -0.86
N GLU A 157 -20.63 -20.66 -1.47
CA GLU A 157 -19.72 -21.36 -2.40
C GLU A 157 -19.79 -20.83 -3.84
N LYS A 158 -20.82 -20.05 -4.21
CA LYS A 158 -21.01 -19.56 -5.58
C LYS A 158 -19.80 -18.79 -6.11
N LEU A 159 -19.31 -17.82 -5.33
CA LEU A 159 -18.20 -16.98 -5.76
C LEU A 159 -16.86 -17.75 -5.80
N PRO A 160 -16.48 -18.55 -4.77
CA PRO A 160 -15.32 -19.42 -4.89
C PRO A 160 -15.36 -20.37 -6.09
N GLN A 161 -16.53 -20.95 -6.41
CA GLN A 161 -16.69 -21.83 -7.57
C GLN A 161 -16.44 -21.08 -8.88
N PHE A 162 -17.01 -19.89 -9.05
CA PHE A 162 -16.75 -19.04 -10.22
C PHE A 162 -15.25 -18.75 -10.39
N ILE A 163 -14.58 -18.32 -9.31
CA ILE A 163 -13.15 -18.00 -9.35
C ILE A 163 -12.34 -19.25 -9.72
N GLN A 164 -12.67 -20.42 -9.17
CA GLN A 164 -12.02 -21.67 -9.55
C GLN A 164 -12.23 -21.99 -11.04
N MET A 165 -13.45 -21.84 -11.56
CA MET A 165 -13.74 -22.05 -12.98
C MET A 165 -12.89 -21.13 -13.85
N LEU A 166 -12.90 -19.82 -13.58
CA LEU A 166 -12.13 -18.82 -14.31
C LEU A 166 -10.62 -19.13 -14.33
N TYR A 167 -10.03 -19.41 -13.17
CA TYR A 167 -8.59 -19.66 -13.08
C TYR A 167 -8.19 -21.02 -13.66
N SER A 168 -9.05 -22.04 -13.59
CA SER A 168 -8.74 -23.39 -14.10
C SER A 168 -8.89 -23.55 -15.61
N ASP A 169 -9.60 -22.64 -16.28
CA ASP A 169 -9.84 -22.73 -17.72
C ASP A 169 -8.63 -22.24 -18.55
N ALA A 170 -7.93 -23.15 -19.22
CA ALA A 170 -6.79 -22.81 -20.09
C ALA A 170 -7.17 -22.00 -21.33
N SER A 171 -8.44 -22.00 -21.76
CA SER A 171 -8.90 -21.23 -22.92
C SER A 171 -9.04 -19.73 -22.61
N ILE A 172 -9.06 -19.35 -21.33
CA ILE A 172 -9.14 -17.96 -20.89
C ILE A 172 -7.75 -17.50 -20.44
N THR A 173 -7.26 -16.43 -21.05
CA THR A 173 -6.00 -15.79 -20.65
C THR A 173 -6.26 -14.81 -19.51
N LYS A 174 -5.66 -15.06 -18.34
CA LYS A 174 -5.77 -14.20 -17.16
C LYS A 174 -4.51 -13.36 -17.04
N LEU A 175 -4.65 -12.05 -17.20
CA LEU A 175 -3.58 -11.09 -17.00
C LEU A 175 -3.64 -10.57 -15.56
N GLY A 176 -2.48 -10.39 -14.95
CA GLY A 176 -2.36 -9.72 -13.66
C GLY A 176 -0.94 -9.23 -13.41
N TYR A 177 -0.72 -8.62 -12.25
CA TYR A 177 0.58 -8.08 -11.85
C TYR A 177 0.93 -8.50 -10.43
N GLY A 178 1.83 -9.47 -10.28
CA GLY A 178 2.16 -10.03 -8.97
C GLY A 178 1.07 -10.96 -8.41
N MET A 179 0.40 -11.71 -9.29
CA MET A 179 -0.82 -12.49 -8.98
C MET A 179 -0.69 -13.50 -7.84
N SER A 180 0.52 -13.97 -7.56
CA SER A 180 0.77 -14.86 -6.42
C SER A 180 0.34 -14.22 -5.09
N GLY A 181 0.52 -12.89 -4.95
CA GLY A 181 0.06 -12.14 -3.78
C GLY A 181 -1.47 -12.10 -3.69
N ASP A 182 -2.12 -11.81 -4.82
CA ASP A 182 -3.58 -11.69 -4.90
C ASP A 182 -4.26 -13.03 -4.63
N LEU A 183 -3.79 -14.11 -5.24
CA LEU A 183 -4.27 -15.47 -4.98
C LEU A 183 -4.07 -15.88 -3.51
N SER A 184 -3.00 -15.43 -2.87
CA SER A 184 -2.79 -15.66 -1.44
C SER A 184 -3.83 -14.94 -0.58
N ASN A 185 -4.13 -13.68 -0.89
CA ASN A 185 -5.17 -12.89 -0.20
C ASN A 185 -6.58 -13.45 -0.46
N LEU A 186 -6.83 -13.94 -1.68
CA LEU A 186 -8.08 -14.57 -2.06
C LEU A 186 -8.30 -15.89 -1.31
N ALA A 187 -7.25 -16.72 -1.18
CA ALA A 187 -7.26 -17.93 -0.35
C ALA A 187 -7.38 -17.64 1.16
N ALA A 188 -6.91 -16.47 1.62
CA ALA A 188 -7.12 -16.00 2.98
C ALA A 188 -8.57 -15.55 3.23
N THR A 189 -9.25 -15.05 2.19
CA THR A 189 -10.66 -14.65 2.21
C THR A 189 -11.59 -15.88 2.14
N TRP A 190 -11.31 -16.83 1.25
CA TRP A 190 -12.04 -18.09 1.12
C TRP A 190 -11.11 -19.31 1.16
N SER A 191 -11.30 -20.19 2.16
CA SER A 191 -10.49 -21.40 2.28
C SER A 191 -10.64 -22.38 1.11
N ALA A 192 -11.77 -22.34 0.39
CA ALA A 192 -11.99 -23.13 -0.81
C ALA A 192 -11.00 -22.80 -1.94
N LEU A 193 -10.37 -21.61 -1.91
CA LEU A 193 -9.46 -21.13 -2.95
C LEU A 193 -7.98 -21.41 -2.67
N LYS A 194 -7.66 -22.20 -1.64
CA LYS A 194 -6.26 -22.52 -1.25
C LYS A 194 -5.44 -23.18 -2.35
N ASP A 195 -6.07 -23.99 -3.20
CA ASP A 195 -5.39 -24.70 -4.28
C ASP A 195 -5.56 -24.03 -5.65
N THR A 196 -6.15 -22.83 -5.71
CA THR A 196 -6.38 -22.11 -6.98
C THR A 196 -5.07 -21.86 -7.72
N ASP A 197 -4.00 -21.45 -7.03
CA ASP A 197 -2.67 -21.21 -7.61
C ASP A 197 -2.10 -22.46 -8.32
N LYS A 198 -2.32 -23.65 -7.75
CA LYS A 198 -1.84 -24.92 -8.35
C LYS A 198 -2.66 -25.37 -9.55
N LYS A 199 -3.91 -24.94 -9.64
CA LYS A 199 -4.85 -25.31 -10.70
C LYS A 199 -4.96 -24.22 -11.77
N ALA A 200 -4.33 -23.07 -11.54
CA ALA A 200 -4.42 -21.94 -12.44
C ALA A 200 -3.75 -22.28 -13.78
N GLN A 201 -4.48 -22.10 -14.87
CA GLN A 201 -3.99 -22.29 -16.24
C GLN A 201 -4.16 -20.97 -17.00
N GLY A 202 -3.45 -20.76 -18.11
CA GLY A 202 -3.61 -19.53 -18.92
C GLY A 202 -3.30 -18.23 -18.16
N VAL A 203 -2.44 -18.26 -17.14
CA VAL A 203 -2.06 -17.08 -16.36
C VAL A 203 -0.83 -16.40 -16.97
N VAL A 204 -0.91 -15.08 -17.13
CA VAL A 204 0.18 -14.21 -17.59
C VAL A 204 0.42 -13.16 -16.51
N ASP A 205 1.51 -13.32 -15.77
CA ASP A 205 1.93 -12.36 -14.74
C ASP A 205 2.90 -11.33 -15.34
N LEU A 206 2.41 -10.10 -15.55
CA LEU A 206 3.14 -9.01 -16.17
C LEU A 206 4.30 -8.49 -15.29
N LEU A 207 4.37 -8.88 -14.02
CA LEU A 207 5.54 -8.62 -13.17
C LEU A 207 6.83 -9.24 -13.75
N ALA A 208 6.73 -10.30 -14.55
CA ALA A 208 7.87 -10.90 -15.23
C ALA A 208 8.50 -9.96 -16.28
N VAL A 209 7.71 -9.06 -16.86
CA VAL A 209 8.16 -8.05 -17.83
C VAL A 209 8.84 -6.90 -17.11
N ASP A 210 8.25 -6.40 -16.01
CA ASP A 210 8.80 -5.31 -15.20
C ASP A 210 10.25 -5.58 -14.76
N LYS A 211 10.54 -6.80 -14.31
CA LYS A 211 11.90 -7.23 -13.92
C LYS A 211 12.93 -7.15 -15.04
N ARG A 212 12.52 -7.19 -16.31
CA ARG A 212 13.40 -7.05 -17.47
C ARG A 212 13.57 -5.59 -17.87
N VAL A 213 12.50 -4.79 -17.72
CA VAL A 213 12.51 -3.35 -17.97
C VAL A 213 13.44 -2.64 -16.98
N ASP A 214 13.43 -3.03 -15.70
CA ASP A 214 14.31 -2.47 -14.67
C ASP A 214 15.80 -2.65 -15.03
N VAL A 215 16.16 -3.77 -15.66
CA VAL A 215 17.53 -4.04 -16.14
C VAL A 215 17.93 -3.12 -17.31
N LEU A 216 17.02 -2.87 -18.26
CA LEU A 216 17.30 -2.00 -19.42
C LEU A 216 17.32 -0.51 -19.05
N SER A 217 16.49 -0.12 -18.07
CA SER A 217 16.37 1.28 -17.62
C SER A 217 17.62 1.77 -16.87
N LEU A 218 18.35 0.85 -16.23
CA LEU A 218 19.65 1.11 -15.58
C LEU A 218 20.75 1.54 -16.58
N GLU A 219 20.57 1.28 -17.88
CA GLU A 219 21.54 1.64 -18.91
C GLU A 219 21.27 3.02 -19.56
N GLN A 220 20.15 3.70 -19.24
CA GLN A 220 19.70 4.89 -19.98
C GLN A 220 19.50 6.19 -19.18
N SER A 221 19.91 6.29 -17.91
CA SER A 221 19.74 7.55 -17.16
C SER A 221 20.99 8.43 -17.18
N ASP A 222 21.07 9.34 -18.16
CA ASP A 222 21.80 10.61 -18.02
C ASP A 222 20.85 11.80 -18.30
N GLU A 223 21.08 12.86 -17.53
CA GLU A 223 20.54 14.23 -17.59
C GLU A 223 19.04 14.52 -17.29
N GLY A 224 18.82 15.02 -16.07
CA GLY A 224 18.28 16.38 -15.93
C GLY A 224 16.77 16.56 -16.03
N ARG A 225 16.00 16.11 -15.03
CA ARG A 225 14.73 16.75 -14.61
C ARG A 225 14.45 16.43 -13.15
N GLY A 226 13.87 17.39 -12.43
CA GLY A 226 13.75 17.42 -10.97
C GLY A 226 13.24 16.13 -10.32
N VAL A 227 13.68 15.92 -9.08
CA VAL A 227 13.51 14.72 -8.25
C VAL A 227 12.04 14.37 -8.01
N LYS A 228 11.36 13.80 -9.00
CA LYS A 228 10.19 12.93 -8.76
C LYS A 228 10.74 11.55 -8.40
N GLN A 229 10.21 10.93 -7.35
CA GLN A 229 10.57 9.55 -7.03
C GLN A 229 10.31 8.68 -8.28
N PRO A 230 11.21 7.73 -8.59
CA PRO A 230 10.99 6.86 -9.74
C PRO A 230 9.70 6.08 -9.53
N GLU A 231 8.91 5.96 -10.59
CA GLU A 231 7.76 5.08 -10.60
C GLU A 231 8.20 3.65 -10.28
N LYS A 232 7.29 2.88 -9.67
CA LYS A 232 7.54 1.48 -9.28
C LYS A 232 6.28 0.66 -9.48
N GLY A 233 6.48 -0.65 -9.62
CA GLY A 233 5.39 -1.61 -9.75
C GLY A 233 4.64 -1.45 -11.06
N LEU A 234 3.36 -1.82 -11.07
CA LEU A 234 2.49 -1.72 -12.25
C LEU A 234 2.52 -0.33 -12.90
N SER A 235 2.55 0.74 -12.10
CA SER A 235 2.63 2.11 -12.63
C SER A 235 3.88 2.39 -13.46
N LEU A 236 5.03 1.81 -13.09
CA LEU A 236 6.26 1.93 -13.89
C LEU A 236 6.09 1.21 -15.23
N LEU A 237 5.52 0.01 -15.21
CA LEU A 237 5.24 -0.76 -16.42
C LEU A 237 4.25 -0.03 -17.33
N VAL A 238 3.17 0.53 -16.78
CA VAL A 238 2.20 1.36 -17.52
C VAL A 238 2.89 2.59 -18.12
N GLN A 239 3.76 3.26 -17.35
CA GLN A 239 4.52 4.40 -17.87
C GLN A 239 5.45 3.99 -19.01
N TYR A 240 6.15 2.87 -18.86
CA TYR A 240 7.09 2.38 -19.86
C TYR A 240 6.40 1.94 -21.16
N VAL A 241 5.27 1.23 -21.06
CA VAL A 241 4.57 0.66 -22.22
C VAL A 241 3.55 1.62 -22.84
N LEU A 242 2.82 2.37 -22.01
CA LEU A 242 1.72 3.26 -22.42
C LEU A 242 2.07 4.76 -22.32
N GLY A 243 3.25 5.11 -21.80
CA GLY A 243 3.79 6.47 -21.80
C GLY A 243 3.40 7.34 -20.60
N LYS A 244 2.47 6.90 -19.75
CA LYS A 244 2.05 7.62 -18.54
C LYS A 244 1.87 6.70 -17.34
N PRO A 245 2.22 7.14 -16.11
CA PRO A 245 2.04 6.33 -14.91
C PRO A 245 0.57 6.20 -14.49
N LEU A 246 0.28 5.25 -13.61
CA LEU A 246 -1.00 5.17 -12.91
C LEU A 246 -1.08 6.20 -11.78
N ASP A 247 -2.29 6.71 -11.54
CA ASP A 247 -2.57 7.61 -10.43
C ASP A 247 -2.74 6.82 -9.12
N LYS A 248 -1.69 6.78 -8.29
CA LYS A 248 -1.66 5.98 -7.04
C LYS A 248 -2.46 6.57 -5.86
N THR A 249 -3.24 7.62 -6.07
CA THR A 249 -3.89 8.32 -4.93
C THR A 249 -4.87 7.45 -4.14
N GLU A 250 -5.52 6.47 -4.77
CA GLU A 250 -6.50 5.59 -4.12
C GLU A 250 -5.93 4.23 -3.67
N GLN A 251 -4.65 3.95 -3.93
CA GLN A 251 -3.99 2.68 -3.60
C GLN A 251 -4.08 2.31 -2.11
N LEU A 252 -3.96 3.30 -1.22
CA LEU A 252 -4.03 3.11 0.24
C LEU A 252 -5.37 3.57 0.83
N SER A 253 -6.41 3.64 0.00
CA SER A 253 -7.75 4.06 0.44
C SER A 253 -8.43 3.01 1.32
N ASN A 254 -9.51 3.41 1.99
CA ASN A 254 -10.32 2.45 2.75
C ASN A 254 -11.30 1.72 1.82
N TRP A 255 -10.84 0.60 1.25
CA TRP A 255 -11.62 -0.26 0.35
C TRP A 255 -12.76 -1.05 1.03
N GLU A 256 -12.87 -1.03 2.35
CA GLU A 256 -14.02 -1.60 3.10
C GLU A 256 -15.15 -0.59 3.30
N LYS A 257 -14.89 0.71 3.15
CA LYS A 257 -15.92 1.74 3.33
C LYS A 257 -16.95 1.64 2.20
N ARG A 258 -18.24 1.74 2.54
CA ARG A 258 -19.32 1.81 1.56
C ARG A 258 -20.18 3.07 1.77
N PRO A 259 -20.70 3.70 0.68
CA PRO A 259 -20.38 3.39 -0.73
C PRO A 259 -18.90 3.71 -1.06
N LEU A 260 -18.35 3.06 -2.09
CA LEU A 260 -17.05 3.45 -2.65
C LEU A 260 -17.20 4.81 -3.34
N ARG A 261 -16.14 5.63 -3.29
CA ARG A 261 -16.11 6.90 -4.03
C ARG A 261 -15.89 6.66 -5.51
N GLU A 262 -16.27 7.65 -6.31
CA GLU A 262 -16.11 7.58 -7.77
C GLU A 262 -14.62 7.47 -8.16
N GLU A 263 -13.73 8.13 -7.44
CA GLU A 263 -12.28 8.05 -7.68
C GLU A 263 -11.74 6.64 -7.40
N GLN A 264 -12.26 5.95 -6.38
CA GLN A 264 -11.91 4.56 -6.07
C GLN A 264 -12.38 3.61 -7.19
N ILE A 265 -13.58 3.84 -7.72
CA ILE A 265 -14.14 3.05 -8.83
C ILE A 265 -13.29 3.22 -10.09
N LEU A 266 -12.94 4.47 -10.44
CA LEU A 266 -12.12 4.78 -11.61
C LEU A 266 -10.68 4.25 -11.48
N TYR A 267 -10.10 4.36 -10.28
CA TYR A 267 -8.81 3.78 -9.95
C TYR A 267 -8.81 2.27 -10.17
N ALA A 268 -9.74 1.56 -9.50
CA ALA A 268 -9.83 0.11 -9.57
C ALA A 268 -10.07 -0.39 -11.00
N ALA A 269 -10.88 0.33 -11.78
CA ALA A 269 -11.10 0.01 -13.18
C ALA A 269 -9.84 0.21 -14.05
N SER A 270 -9.07 1.27 -13.77
CA SER A 270 -7.82 1.56 -14.47
C SER A 270 -6.75 0.49 -14.24
N ASP A 271 -6.58 0.05 -12.98
CA ASP A 271 -5.57 -0.94 -12.59
C ASP A 271 -5.81 -2.31 -13.23
N ALA A 272 -7.07 -2.72 -13.45
CA ALA A 272 -7.39 -3.94 -14.18
C ALA A 272 -7.34 -3.78 -15.71
N TYR A 273 -7.83 -2.66 -16.24
CA TYR A 273 -7.91 -2.46 -17.69
C TYR A 273 -6.55 -2.22 -18.33
N CYS A 274 -5.64 -1.51 -17.65
CA CYS A 274 -4.31 -1.23 -18.21
C CYS A 274 -3.53 -2.53 -18.50
N LEU A 275 -3.83 -3.62 -17.81
CA LEU A 275 -3.25 -4.95 -18.08
C LEU A 275 -3.55 -5.41 -19.51
N LEU A 276 -4.77 -5.17 -20.00
CA LEU A 276 -5.18 -5.51 -21.36
C LEU A 276 -4.39 -4.70 -22.40
N GLU A 277 -4.26 -3.39 -22.20
CA GLU A 277 -3.52 -2.52 -23.12
C GLU A 277 -2.01 -2.80 -23.11
N ILE A 278 -1.44 -3.05 -21.93
CA ILE A 278 -0.04 -3.50 -21.83
C ILE A 278 0.12 -4.78 -22.63
N TYR A 279 -0.69 -5.80 -22.37
CA TYR A 279 -0.58 -7.09 -23.05
C TYR A 279 -0.74 -6.95 -24.56
N GLU A 280 -1.73 -6.17 -25.03
CA GLU A 280 -1.92 -5.90 -26.46
C GLU A 280 -0.69 -5.23 -27.10
N LYS A 281 -0.08 -4.25 -26.41
CA LYS A 281 1.15 -3.58 -26.89
C LYS A 281 2.34 -4.54 -26.94
N LEU A 282 2.53 -5.35 -25.89
CA LEU A 282 3.58 -6.37 -25.86
C LEU A 282 3.39 -7.40 -26.97
N CYS A 283 2.15 -7.79 -27.28
CA CYS A 283 1.82 -8.70 -28.39
C CYS A 283 2.07 -8.11 -29.77
N LYS A 284 1.86 -6.80 -29.95
CA LYS A 284 2.06 -6.13 -31.24
C LYS A 284 3.55 -5.91 -31.56
N ASP A 285 4.38 -5.69 -30.55
CA ASP A 285 5.80 -5.37 -30.71
C ASP A 285 6.68 -6.00 -29.61
N PRO A 286 6.80 -7.34 -29.56
CA PRO A 286 7.55 -8.02 -28.50
C PRO A 286 9.04 -7.69 -28.50
N GLU A 287 9.63 -7.47 -29.68
CA GLU A 287 11.06 -7.22 -29.85
C GLU A 287 11.49 -5.88 -29.22
N SER A 288 10.67 -4.82 -29.36
CA SER A 288 10.94 -3.53 -28.72
C SER A 288 11.03 -3.61 -27.19
N PHE A 289 10.45 -4.65 -26.59
CA PHE A 289 10.45 -4.90 -25.15
C PHE A 289 11.38 -6.05 -24.72
N GLY A 290 12.23 -6.56 -25.63
CA GLY A 290 13.15 -7.66 -25.33
C GLY A 290 12.45 -8.99 -25.04
N LEU A 291 11.26 -9.20 -25.61
CA LEU A 291 10.49 -10.44 -25.52
C LEU A 291 10.66 -11.27 -26.80
N SER A 292 10.60 -12.60 -26.68
CA SER A 292 10.56 -13.46 -27.87
C SER A 292 9.18 -13.40 -28.52
N THR A 293 9.10 -13.81 -29.79
CA THR A 293 7.83 -13.90 -30.54
C THR A 293 6.82 -14.87 -29.90
N ASP A 294 7.27 -15.79 -29.04
CA ASP A 294 6.39 -16.64 -28.22
C ASP A 294 6.27 -16.05 -26.81
N LEU A 295 5.33 -15.11 -26.68
CA LEU A 295 5.02 -14.44 -25.42
C LEU A 295 4.45 -15.40 -24.37
N THR A 296 3.70 -16.41 -24.81
CA THR A 296 3.12 -17.44 -23.94
C THR A 296 4.21 -18.27 -23.28
N GLU A 297 5.24 -18.74 -23.99
CA GLU A 297 6.37 -19.43 -23.34
C GLU A 297 7.23 -18.51 -22.47
N SER A 298 7.33 -17.22 -22.84
CA SER A 298 8.16 -16.25 -22.12
C SER A 298 7.51 -15.72 -20.82
N LEU A 299 6.18 -15.68 -20.76
CA LEU A 299 5.40 -15.08 -19.66
C LEU A 299 4.63 -16.10 -18.81
N VAL A 300 4.33 -17.30 -19.35
CA VAL A 300 3.80 -18.41 -18.56
C VAL A 300 4.98 -19.06 -17.83
N GLY A 301 5.15 -18.73 -16.55
CA GLY A 301 6.29 -19.17 -15.76
C GLY A 301 6.48 -20.69 -15.78
N LYS A 302 7.69 -21.15 -16.14
CA LYS A 302 8.12 -22.54 -15.88
C LYS A 302 8.03 -22.82 -14.39
N GLU A 303 7.51 -24.00 -14.04
CA GLU A 303 7.49 -24.52 -12.68
C GLU A 303 8.87 -24.33 -12.03
N SER A 304 8.91 -23.57 -10.95
CA SER A 304 10.11 -23.40 -10.13
C SER A 304 10.36 -24.67 -9.32
N ILE A 305 10.83 -25.74 -9.96
CA ILE A 305 11.45 -26.86 -9.25
C ILE A 305 12.78 -26.35 -8.70
N LYS A 306 12.78 -25.88 -7.45
CA LYS A 306 14.02 -25.64 -6.70
C LYS A 306 14.74 -26.98 -6.51
N PRO A 307 15.99 -27.17 -7.01
CA PRO A 307 16.79 -28.30 -6.58
C PRO A 307 17.19 -28.05 -5.13
N LYS A 308 16.82 -28.97 -4.23
CA LYS A 308 17.37 -29.03 -2.87
C LYS A 308 18.87 -29.37 -2.96
N ALA A 309 19.73 -28.36 -2.93
CA ALA A 309 21.14 -28.58 -2.65
C ALA A 309 21.33 -28.75 -1.14
N LYS A 310 21.53 -30.01 -0.71
CA LYS A 310 22.16 -30.33 0.58
C LYS A 310 23.58 -29.76 0.54
N LYS A 311 23.90 -28.82 1.42
CA LYS A 311 25.30 -28.41 1.65
C LYS A 311 25.76 -29.05 2.95
N GLU A 312 26.46 -30.16 2.80
CA GLU A 312 27.25 -30.80 3.84
C GLU A 312 28.33 -29.84 4.35
N LEU A 313 28.49 -29.77 5.66
CA LEU A 313 29.65 -29.15 6.29
C LEU A 313 30.88 -30.01 5.96
N ASN A 314 31.90 -29.41 5.36
CA ASN A 314 33.24 -29.97 5.42
C ASN A 314 34.24 -28.91 5.90
N LYS A 315 34.89 -29.24 7.01
CA LYS A 315 36.04 -28.53 7.59
C LYS A 315 37.22 -28.63 6.62
N GLN A 316 37.97 -27.54 6.44
CA GLN A 316 39.43 -27.62 6.45
C GLN A 316 40.08 -26.24 6.64
N GLU A 317 41.04 -26.24 7.55
CA GLU A 317 41.90 -25.16 8.02
C GLU A 317 42.98 -24.80 6.98
N THR A 318 43.43 -23.54 6.95
CA THR A 318 44.86 -23.13 6.87
C THR A 318 44.97 -21.60 6.87
N LEU A 319 45.47 -21.01 7.96
CA LEU A 319 46.83 -20.45 8.18
C LEU A 319 47.02 -18.98 7.72
N SER A 320 47.13 -18.11 8.72
CA SER A 320 47.54 -16.69 8.65
C SER A 320 49.06 -16.52 8.45
N PRO A 321 49.53 -15.29 8.22
CA PRO A 321 50.74 -14.83 8.91
C PRO A 321 50.52 -13.55 9.74
N SER A 322 51.10 -13.62 10.95
CA SER A 322 51.52 -12.60 11.92
C SER A 322 51.94 -11.23 11.34
N GLY A 323 51.92 -10.11 12.06
CA GLY A 323 51.70 -9.84 13.47
C GLY A 323 52.42 -8.54 13.87
N GLN A 324 51.87 -7.76 14.80
CA GLN A 324 52.63 -6.81 15.64
C GLN A 324 51.81 -6.49 16.89
N GLN A 325 52.49 -6.55 18.05
CA GLN A 325 51.96 -6.71 19.41
C GLN A 325 51.74 -5.39 20.18
N CYS A 326 51.10 -5.59 21.36
CA CYS A 326 51.12 -4.81 22.62
C CYS A 326 49.88 -3.94 22.84
N GLN A 327 49.16 -3.96 23.97
CA GLN A 327 49.33 -4.56 25.30
C GLN A 327 47.93 -4.68 25.95
N GLY A 328 47.76 -5.64 26.87
CA GLY A 328 46.45 -6.09 27.33
C GLY A 328 45.72 -5.20 28.34
N SER A 329 44.41 -5.41 28.41
CA SER A 329 43.62 -5.34 29.66
C SER A 329 42.30 -6.08 29.47
N ARG A 330 42.12 -7.12 30.30
CA ARG A 330 40.87 -7.80 30.72
C ARG A 330 39.83 -8.21 29.65
N MET A 331 39.70 -9.53 29.49
CA MET A 331 38.44 -10.18 29.11
C MET A 331 37.32 -9.73 30.06
N GLU A 332 36.44 -8.85 29.60
CA GLU A 332 35.06 -8.80 30.07
C GLU A 332 34.23 -9.74 29.20
N ALA A 333 33.68 -10.77 29.83
CA ALA A 333 32.64 -11.58 29.24
C ALA A 333 31.51 -10.64 28.76
N LEU A 334 31.21 -10.67 27.46
CA LEU A 334 30.10 -9.94 26.84
C LEU A 334 28.80 -10.29 27.56
N ARG A 335 28.44 -9.50 28.57
CA ARG A 335 27.11 -9.49 29.18
C ARG A 335 26.14 -9.15 28.07
N ARG A 336 25.23 -10.07 27.73
CA ARG A 336 24.10 -9.71 26.86
C ARG A 336 23.40 -8.51 27.51
N PRO A 337 23.17 -7.40 26.78
CA PRO A 337 22.49 -6.25 27.34
C PRO A 337 21.15 -6.70 27.92
N ALA A 338 20.77 -6.17 29.08
CA ALA A 338 19.48 -6.48 29.70
C ALA A 338 18.34 -6.17 28.71
N PRO A 339 17.24 -6.94 28.75
CA PRO A 339 16.11 -6.70 27.86
C PRO A 339 15.55 -5.29 28.06
N ILE A 340 15.33 -4.58 26.95
CA ILE A 340 14.88 -3.19 26.93
C ILE A 340 13.38 -3.14 26.63
N SER A 341 12.63 -2.28 27.31
CA SER A 341 11.22 -2.05 26.97
C SER A 341 11.12 -1.25 25.65
N PRO A 342 10.10 -1.48 24.80
CA PRO A 342 9.91 -0.69 23.58
C PRO A 342 9.85 0.82 23.85
N LYS A 343 9.34 1.23 25.01
CA LYS A 343 9.22 2.64 25.38
C LYS A 343 10.56 3.33 25.64
N GLU A 344 11.59 2.55 25.99
CA GLU A 344 12.95 3.01 26.28
C GLU A 344 13.86 2.92 25.04
N PHE A 345 13.38 2.27 23.98
CA PHE A 345 14.08 2.16 22.72
C PHE A 345 13.61 3.26 21.76
N SER A 346 14.53 4.17 21.41
CA SER A 346 14.26 5.29 20.52
C SER A 346 15.10 5.20 19.25
N VAL A 347 14.43 5.33 18.10
CA VAL A 347 15.04 5.20 16.78
C VAL A 347 14.66 6.36 15.88
N VAL A 348 15.51 6.60 14.89
CA VAL A 348 15.22 7.44 13.73
C VAL A 348 15.34 6.60 12.47
N CYS A 349 14.25 6.48 11.72
CA CYS A 349 14.22 5.83 10.42
C CYS A 349 14.48 6.86 9.32
N ASP A 350 15.32 6.50 8.36
CA ASP A 350 15.44 7.26 7.13
C ASP A 350 14.11 7.25 6.31
N ASN A 351 14.07 8.07 5.27
CA ASN A 351 12.89 8.21 4.40
C ASN A 351 12.55 6.92 3.62
N MET A 352 13.50 6.00 3.46
CA MET A 352 13.32 4.71 2.77
C MET A 352 12.70 3.65 3.68
N LEU A 353 12.81 3.82 5.00
CA LEU A 353 12.35 2.87 6.01
C LEU A 353 11.14 3.39 6.81
N GLN A 354 10.34 4.29 6.25
CA GLN A 354 9.10 4.74 6.89
C GLN A 354 8.12 3.58 7.17
N GLY A 355 8.06 2.58 6.28
CA GLY A 355 7.24 1.38 6.50
C GLY A 355 7.65 0.60 7.75
N LEU A 356 8.96 0.39 7.93
CA LEU A 356 9.55 -0.17 9.15
C LEU A 356 9.28 0.73 10.36
N GLY A 357 9.46 2.04 10.21
CA GLY A 357 9.23 3.01 11.29
C GLY A 357 7.81 2.98 11.82
N ARG A 358 6.80 2.93 10.92
CA ARG A 358 5.39 2.75 11.30
C ARG A 358 5.17 1.43 12.03
N TYR A 359 5.78 0.35 11.56
CA TYR A 359 5.64 -0.97 12.19
C TYR A 359 6.25 -1.00 13.60
N LEU A 360 7.45 -0.45 13.80
CA LEU A 360 8.08 -0.34 15.12
C LEU A 360 7.28 0.54 16.08
N ARG A 361 6.67 1.62 15.59
CA ARG A 361 5.78 2.48 16.39
C ARG A 361 4.53 1.72 16.87
N CYS A 362 3.96 0.85 16.03
CA CYS A 362 2.89 -0.07 16.42
C CYS A 362 3.31 -1.05 17.51
N LEU A 363 4.60 -1.30 17.71
CA LEU A 363 5.15 -2.15 18.77
C LEU A 363 5.59 -1.35 20.01
N GLY A 364 5.24 -0.06 20.09
CA GLY A 364 5.51 0.80 21.25
C GLY A 364 6.90 1.46 21.25
N VAL A 365 7.67 1.30 20.17
CA VAL A 365 9.00 1.94 20.00
C VAL A 365 8.83 3.44 19.74
N ASP A 366 9.72 4.26 20.32
CA ASP A 366 9.77 5.69 20.01
C ASP A 366 10.48 5.91 18.67
N VAL A 367 9.71 6.17 17.61
CA VAL A 367 10.23 6.31 16.24
C VAL A 367 10.08 7.74 15.74
N ARG A 368 11.19 8.37 15.33
CA ARG A 368 11.23 9.52 14.43
C ARG A 368 11.39 9.02 12.99
N MET A 369 10.60 9.53 12.06
CA MET A 369 10.73 9.20 10.64
C MET A 369 11.09 10.47 9.88
N LEU A 370 12.08 10.37 8.99
CA LEU A 370 12.40 11.45 8.06
C LEU A 370 11.30 11.56 7.00
N GLU A 371 11.01 12.79 6.57
CA GLU A 371 10.07 13.05 5.49
C GLU A 371 10.69 12.69 4.12
N ASN A 372 9.85 12.50 3.10
CA ASN A 372 10.32 12.06 1.77
C ASN A 372 11.33 13.03 1.12
N GLY A 373 11.28 14.31 1.46
CA GLY A 373 12.20 15.34 0.97
C GLY A 373 13.43 15.57 1.87
N ASP A 374 13.54 14.89 3.01
CA ASP A 374 14.66 15.09 3.93
C ASP A 374 15.93 14.35 3.45
N ASP A 375 17.08 15.04 3.51
CA ASP A 375 18.40 14.42 3.32
C ASP A 375 18.66 13.43 4.47
N HIS A 376 19.16 12.23 4.14
CA HIS A 376 19.55 11.19 5.10
C HIS A 376 20.47 11.71 6.22
N ARG A 377 21.28 12.74 5.98
CA ARG A 377 22.14 13.41 6.98
C ARG A 377 21.35 14.00 8.14
N LYS A 378 20.09 14.39 7.94
CA LYS A 378 19.18 14.84 9.00
C LYS A 378 18.94 13.75 10.05
N ALA A 379 19.02 12.47 9.68
CA ALA A 379 18.92 11.36 10.63
C ALA A 379 20.09 11.35 11.62
N ALA A 380 21.32 11.67 11.17
CA ALA A 380 22.49 11.78 12.04
C ALA A 380 22.41 12.99 12.98
N GLU A 381 21.80 14.10 12.56
CA GLU A 381 21.52 15.25 13.43
C GLU A 381 20.53 14.88 14.53
N ILE A 382 19.39 14.30 14.17
CA ILE A 382 18.36 13.85 15.12
C ILE A 382 18.93 12.81 16.08
N ALA A 383 19.70 11.83 15.58
CA ALA A 383 20.31 10.79 16.41
C ALA A 383 21.28 11.37 17.44
N ARG A 384 22.08 12.37 17.08
CA ARG A 384 23.02 13.03 18.00
C ARG A 384 22.31 13.90 19.03
N GLN A 385 21.27 14.63 18.63
CA GLN A 385 20.53 15.53 19.52
C GLN A 385 19.64 14.77 20.51
N GLU A 386 18.92 13.77 20.03
CA GLU A 386 17.90 13.06 20.82
C GLU A 386 18.40 11.71 21.35
N GLY A 387 19.64 11.32 21.05
CA GLY A 387 20.22 10.05 21.49
C GLY A 387 19.50 8.83 20.90
N ARG A 388 19.03 8.91 19.66
CA ARG A 388 18.31 7.84 18.95
C ARG A 388 19.26 6.93 18.17
N VAL A 389 18.85 5.70 17.90
CA VAL A 389 19.53 4.80 16.97
C VAL A 389 19.04 5.04 15.54
N ILE A 390 19.94 5.16 14.58
CA ILE A 390 19.60 5.28 13.16
C ILE A 390 19.28 3.90 12.57
N LEU A 391 18.12 3.79 11.94
CA LEU A 391 17.76 2.66 11.08
C LEU A 391 17.81 3.13 9.63
N THR A 392 18.67 2.49 8.83
CA THR A 392 18.90 2.85 7.43
C THR A 392 19.31 1.63 6.62
N SER A 393 19.33 1.72 5.29
CA SER A 393 19.73 0.61 4.41
C SER A 393 20.57 1.11 3.24
N GLY A 394 21.35 0.22 2.63
CA GLY A 394 22.13 0.53 1.43
C GLY A 394 23.25 1.56 1.63
N LEU A 395 23.50 2.39 0.62
CA LEU A 395 24.57 3.40 0.61
C LEU A 395 24.49 4.41 1.78
N PRO A 396 23.30 4.92 2.18
CA PRO A 396 23.18 5.78 3.36
C PRO A 396 23.81 5.22 4.64
N TYR A 397 23.73 3.91 4.89
CA TYR A 397 24.34 3.27 6.06
C TYR A 397 25.85 3.54 6.17
N GLN A 398 26.57 3.43 5.06
CA GLN A 398 28.03 3.63 5.03
C GLN A 398 28.40 5.06 5.43
N THR A 399 27.59 6.04 5.00
CA THR A 399 27.84 7.45 5.31
C THR A 399 27.39 7.84 6.72
N LEU A 400 26.27 7.32 7.20
CA LEU A 400 25.67 7.68 8.49
C LEU A 400 26.36 7.01 9.67
N GLN A 401 26.87 5.79 9.50
CA GLN A 401 27.57 5.08 10.58
C GLN A 401 28.80 5.85 11.07
N SER A 402 29.51 6.56 10.18
CA SER A 402 30.67 7.38 10.53
C SER A 402 30.34 8.65 11.33
N GLN A 403 29.06 9.05 11.37
CA GLN A 403 28.60 10.29 11.99
C GLN A 403 28.00 10.09 13.39
N VAL A 404 27.89 8.84 13.85
CA VAL A 404 27.35 8.49 15.17
C VAL A 404 28.26 7.48 15.88
N ALA A 405 28.12 7.36 17.20
CA ALA A 405 28.89 6.41 17.99
C ALA A 405 28.61 4.94 17.59
N GLU A 406 29.55 4.04 17.89
CA GLU A 406 29.40 2.61 17.64
C GLU A 406 28.09 2.06 18.24
N GLY A 407 27.38 1.22 17.48
CA GLY A 407 26.08 0.68 17.88
C GLY A 407 24.88 1.65 17.77
N ARG A 408 25.08 2.88 17.29
CA ARG A 408 24.00 3.88 17.08
C ARG A 408 23.49 3.96 15.64
N CYS A 409 23.98 3.13 14.74
CA CYS A 409 23.49 3.01 13.36
C CYS A 409 23.37 1.53 13.01
N PHE A 410 22.22 1.13 12.48
CA PHE A 410 21.90 -0.24 12.14
C PHE A 410 21.43 -0.36 10.69
N SER A 411 22.09 -1.24 9.93
CA SER A 411 21.73 -1.53 8.54
C SER A 411 20.59 -2.55 8.51
N VAL A 412 19.47 -2.16 7.92
CA VAL A 412 18.32 -3.04 7.71
C VAL A 412 18.39 -3.64 6.30
N ASN A 413 18.02 -4.92 6.18
CA ASN A 413 17.88 -5.55 4.86
C ASN A 413 16.63 -5.04 4.14
N SER A 414 16.82 -4.22 3.10
CA SER A 414 15.73 -3.63 2.31
C SER A 414 14.97 -4.65 1.44
N SER A 415 15.51 -5.85 1.23
CA SER A 415 14.82 -6.91 0.48
C SER A 415 13.74 -7.64 1.30
N GLU A 416 13.67 -7.38 2.62
CA GLU A 416 12.71 -7.98 3.53
C GLU A 416 11.51 -7.07 3.77
N LYS A 417 10.34 -7.63 4.08
CA LYS A 417 9.16 -6.82 4.40
C LYS A 417 9.32 -6.18 5.78
N ALA A 418 8.58 -5.10 6.03
CA ALA A 418 8.68 -4.29 7.25
C ALA A 418 8.56 -5.10 8.56
N LYS A 419 7.81 -6.20 8.54
CA LYS A 419 7.66 -7.11 9.69
C LYS A 419 8.96 -7.83 10.01
N GLU A 420 9.59 -8.46 9.03
CA GLU A 420 10.85 -9.18 9.19
C GLU A 420 11.97 -8.22 9.59
N GLN A 421 12.01 -7.05 8.95
CA GLN A 421 12.90 -5.95 9.33
C GLN A 421 12.74 -5.55 10.80
N ALA A 422 11.50 -5.39 11.28
CA ALA A 422 11.22 -5.05 12.68
C ALA A 422 11.67 -6.16 13.64
N LEU A 423 11.45 -7.43 13.31
CA LEU A 423 11.92 -8.55 14.12
C LEU A 423 13.45 -8.57 14.22
N GLN A 424 14.17 -8.25 13.14
CA GLN A 424 15.63 -8.14 13.17
C GLN A 424 16.08 -7.02 14.11
N VAL A 425 15.47 -5.84 14.00
CA VAL A 425 15.80 -4.69 14.86
C VAL A 425 15.55 -5.02 16.33
N LEU A 426 14.37 -5.52 16.69
CA LEU A 426 14.04 -5.83 18.08
C LEU A 426 14.97 -6.91 18.66
N LYS A 427 15.30 -7.93 17.86
CA LYS A 427 16.24 -8.98 18.27
C LYS A 427 17.65 -8.43 18.46
N HIS A 428 18.11 -7.55 17.58
CA HIS A 428 19.45 -6.96 17.66
C HIS A 428 19.64 -6.12 18.92
N PHE A 429 18.65 -5.29 19.25
CA PHE A 429 18.69 -4.40 20.42
C PHE A 429 18.12 -5.04 21.69
N ASN A 430 17.80 -6.34 21.67
CA ASN A 430 17.20 -7.09 22.77
C ASN A 430 15.94 -6.41 23.36
N VAL A 431 15.07 -5.90 22.49
CA VAL A 431 13.82 -5.22 22.86
C VAL A 431 12.72 -6.27 23.03
N GLN A 432 12.06 -6.29 24.19
CA GLN A 432 10.99 -7.24 24.50
C GLN A 432 9.62 -6.57 24.43
N VAL A 433 8.83 -6.92 23.43
CA VAL A 433 7.48 -6.36 23.23
C VAL A 433 6.45 -7.21 23.98
N SER A 434 5.61 -6.56 24.79
CA SER A 434 4.46 -7.18 25.45
C SER A 434 3.14 -6.75 24.79
N LEU A 435 2.03 -7.42 25.11
CA LEU A 435 0.72 -7.09 24.54
C LEU A 435 0.27 -5.66 24.88
N SER A 436 0.69 -5.10 26.01
CA SER A 436 0.35 -3.73 26.42
C SER A 436 1.15 -2.64 25.70
N ASP A 437 2.23 -3.02 24.99
CA ASP A 437 3.04 -2.09 24.19
C ASP A 437 2.46 -1.89 22.78
N ILE A 438 1.65 -2.86 22.31
CA ILE A 438 1.05 -2.83 20.98
C ILE A 438 0.09 -1.63 20.87
N PHE A 439 0.30 -0.80 19.85
CA PHE A 439 -0.40 0.47 19.58
C PHE A 439 -0.31 1.53 20.69
N SER A 440 0.53 1.34 21.71
CA SER A 440 0.69 2.30 22.82
C SER A 440 1.17 3.69 22.39
N ARG A 441 1.72 3.82 21.18
CA ARG A 441 2.20 5.08 20.56
C ARG A 441 1.51 5.43 19.23
N CYS A 442 0.43 4.72 18.88
CA CYS A 442 -0.37 4.96 17.67
C CYS A 442 -1.68 5.66 18.06
N GLN A 443 -1.61 6.98 18.24
CA GLN A 443 -2.75 7.89 18.35
C GLN A 443 -2.57 9.03 17.37
#